data_AF-A0A1Q3VQ26-F1
#
_entry.id   AF-A0A1Q3VQ26-F1
#
_cell.length_a   1.000
_cell.length_b   1.000
_cell.length_c   1.000
_cell.angle_alpha   90.00
_cell.angle_beta   90.00
_cell.angle_gamma   90.00
#
_symmetry.space_group_name_H-M   'P 1'
#
loop_
_entity.id
_entity.type
_entity.pdbx_description
1 polymer ?
#
loop_
_entity_poly.entity_id
_entity_poly.type
_entity_poly.pdbx_seq_one_letter_code
_entity_poly.pdbx_strand_id
1 'polypeptide(L)'
;MSLSPGDIYVSLKDVTQSGDLLGSVSRVPDNISSGRLTQDTVKLVFDGLSISREYLYWLLRTPGYREYCRGCGTGTTTLGLARDDFLSFPVPELTDTDRLIVDLLEGTEKRITLLRETNATLEAIAQALFKSWFVNFDPVRAKMEGRAPDGMDEATAALFPDSFEESELGLVPRGWRVGALSEFAVLNPESWTAKKHPSTVAYIDLANAKNNEVAEITSYAFDEAPSRARRVLRSGDSIVGTVRPGNRSFAFIYNASSNLTGSTGFAVLRPVEPENTEFVYLSATQDSAIEYFAHVADGGAYPAVRPEVVVGIRSILPSNEVMTAFHNVTAPLLALIGENQLQAQTFATLRDTLLPRLISGQLRLPEAA
;
A
#
# COMPACT_ATOMS: atom_id res chain seq x y z
N MET A 1 11.05 -23.62 -12.53
CA MET A 1 11.95 -22.61 -13.15
C MET A 1 12.02 -21.42 -12.22
N SER A 2 13.22 -20.90 -11.93
CA SER A 2 13.38 -19.67 -11.15
C SER A 2 13.21 -18.45 -12.04
N LEU A 3 12.70 -17.37 -11.46
CA LEU A 3 12.65 -16.05 -12.05
C LEU A 3 13.73 -15.16 -11.43
N SER A 4 14.28 -14.26 -12.23
CA SER A 4 15.27 -13.24 -11.86
C SER A 4 14.73 -11.85 -12.23
N PRO A 5 15.30 -10.76 -11.67
CA PRO A 5 15.01 -9.38 -12.10
C PRO A 5 14.94 -9.22 -13.61
N GLY A 6 13.90 -8.51 -14.09
CA GLY A 6 13.70 -8.23 -15.51
C GLY A 6 13.13 -9.40 -16.34
N ASP A 7 12.99 -10.61 -15.78
CA ASP A 7 12.31 -11.70 -16.47
C ASP A 7 10.84 -11.35 -16.74
N ILE A 8 10.38 -11.65 -17.96
CA ILE A 8 8.97 -11.50 -18.35
C ILE A 8 8.28 -12.84 -18.22
N TYR A 9 7.10 -12.84 -17.60
CA TYR A 9 6.27 -14.02 -17.46
C TYR A 9 4.81 -13.73 -17.80
N VAL A 10 4.11 -14.75 -18.29
CA VAL A 10 2.75 -14.66 -18.80
C VAL A 10 1.88 -15.76 -18.19
N SER A 11 0.64 -15.45 -17.83
CA SER A 11 -0.35 -16.47 -17.49
C SER A 11 -0.98 -17.04 -18.76
N LEU A 12 -0.84 -18.35 -19.00
CA LEU A 12 -1.49 -19.02 -20.15
C LEU A 12 -2.77 -19.75 -19.75
N LYS A 13 -3.20 -19.58 -18.50
CA LYS A 13 -4.45 -20.13 -18.00
C LYS A 13 -5.19 -19.11 -17.18
N ASP A 14 -6.50 -19.30 -17.14
CA ASP A 14 -7.38 -18.63 -16.21
C ASP A 14 -8.26 -19.68 -15.52
N VAL A 15 -8.18 -19.71 -14.19
CA VAL A 15 -8.98 -20.60 -13.34
C VAL A 15 -10.41 -20.09 -13.14
N THR A 16 -10.72 -18.91 -13.67
CA THR A 16 -12.04 -18.31 -13.70
C THR A 16 -12.64 -18.38 -15.12
N GLN A 17 -13.96 -18.38 -15.22
CA GLN A 17 -14.65 -18.35 -16.51
C GLN A 17 -14.56 -16.99 -17.23
N SER A 18 -14.04 -15.95 -16.54
CA SER A 18 -13.96 -14.60 -17.08
C SER A 18 -12.88 -14.44 -18.17
N GLY A 19 -11.81 -15.26 -18.12
CA GLY A 19 -10.67 -15.13 -19.02
C GLY A 19 -9.82 -13.87 -18.81
N ASP A 20 -10.05 -13.14 -17.71
CA ASP A 20 -9.38 -11.90 -17.37
C ASP A 20 -7.90 -12.03 -17.03
N LEU A 21 -7.44 -13.23 -16.69
CA LEU A 21 -6.02 -13.55 -16.45
C LEU A 21 -5.35 -14.16 -17.69
N LEU A 22 -6.11 -14.63 -18.68
CA LEU A 22 -5.56 -15.36 -19.82
C LEU A 22 -4.72 -14.46 -20.72
N GLY A 23 -3.41 -14.71 -20.81
CA GLY A 23 -2.40 -13.89 -21.48
C GLY A 23 -1.85 -12.74 -20.62
N SER A 24 -2.09 -12.73 -19.30
CA SER A 24 -1.69 -11.57 -18.48
C SER A 24 -0.18 -11.57 -18.34
N VAL A 25 0.46 -10.44 -18.63
CA VAL A 25 1.93 -10.31 -18.63
C VAL A 25 2.40 -9.50 -17.44
N SER A 26 3.53 -9.89 -16.88
CA SER A 26 4.23 -9.12 -15.85
C SER A 26 5.73 -9.29 -16.00
N ARG A 27 6.47 -8.35 -15.40
CA ARG A 27 7.93 -8.32 -15.36
C ARG A 27 8.36 -8.37 -13.91
N VAL A 28 9.37 -9.18 -13.61
CA VAL A 28 9.93 -9.25 -12.25
C VAL A 28 10.59 -7.92 -11.92
N PRO A 29 10.19 -7.26 -10.82
CA PRO A 29 10.82 -6.01 -10.38
C PRO A 29 12.29 -6.18 -10.03
N ASP A 30 13.08 -5.11 -10.19
CA ASP A 30 14.53 -5.15 -9.96
C ASP A 30 14.92 -5.42 -8.50
N ASN A 31 14.03 -5.12 -7.56
CA ASN A 31 14.22 -5.36 -6.14
C ASN A 31 13.88 -6.79 -5.68
N ILE A 32 13.41 -7.67 -6.58
CA ILE A 32 13.09 -9.07 -6.26
C ILE A 32 14.24 -9.97 -6.70
N SER A 33 15.01 -10.49 -5.73
CA SER A 33 16.20 -11.31 -6.01
C SER A 33 15.88 -12.64 -6.70
N SER A 34 14.76 -13.27 -6.37
CA SER A 34 14.31 -14.49 -7.03
C SER A 34 12.81 -14.74 -6.85
N GLY A 35 12.20 -15.37 -7.86
CA GLY A 35 10.80 -15.79 -7.84
C GLY A 35 10.61 -17.24 -8.27
N ARG A 36 9.43 -17.80 -7.97
CA ARG A 36 8.99 -19.10 -8.47
C ARG A 36 7.69 -18.92 -9.26
N LEU A 37 7.60 -19.58 -10.41
CA LEU A 37 6.37 -19.63 -11.20
C LEU A 37 5.42 -20.67 -10.63
N THR A 38 4.13 -20.38 -10.73
CA THR A 38 3.07 -21.39 -10.56
C THR A 38 2.94 -22.22 -11.83
N GLN A 39 2.21 -23.34 -11.77
CA GLN A 39 2.00 -24.23 -12.92
C GLN A 39 1.24 -23.57 -14.10
N ASP A 40 0.61 -22.42 -13.86
CA ASP A 40 -0.28 -21.73 -14.79
C ASP A 40 0.38 -20.52 -15.47
N THR A 41 1.64 -20.26 -15.12
CA THR A 41 2.45 -19.17 -15.66
C THR A 41 3.68 -19.70 -16.38
N VAL A 42 4.11 -19.01 -17.44
CA VAL A 42 5.29 -19.34 -18.24
C VAL A 42 6.26 -18.17 -18.26
N LYS A 43 7.56 -18.46 -18.29
CA LYS A 43 8.61 -17.47 -18.53
C LYS A 43 8.82 -17.31 -20.05
N LEU A 44 8.95 -16.07 -20.52
CA LEU A 44 9.41 -15.80 -21.88
C LEU A 44 10.94 -15.87 -21.93
N VAL A 45 11.45 -16.73 -22.80
CA VAL A 45 12.89 -16.89 -23.05
C VAL A 45 13.16 -16.43 -24.47
N PHE A 46 14.03 -15.45 -24.61
CA PHE A 46 14.40 -14.85 -25.89
C PHE A 46 15.61 -15.62 -26.46
N ASP A 47 15.48 -16.12 -27.68
CA ASP A 47 16.44 -16.98 -28.39
C ASP A 47 17.54 -16.20 -29.15
N GLY A 48 17.58 -14.87 -28.98
CA GLY A 48 18.56 -13.99 -29.62
C GLY A 48 18.03 -13.26 -30.86
N LEU A 49 16.76 -13.42 -31.23
CA LEU A 49 16.10 -12.57 -32.22
C LEU A 49 16.11 -11.09 -31.81
N SER A 50 16.18 -10.20 -32.81
CA SER A 50 16.24 -8.74 -32.64
C SER A 50 14.87 -8.13 -32.29
N ILE A 51 14.25 -8.58 -31.21
CA ILE A 51 13.01 -8.00 -30.67
C ILE A 51 13.36 -7.32 -29.35
N SER A 52 13.03 -6.03 -29.21
CA SER A 52 13.18 -5.32 -27.94
C SER A 52 12.27 -5.97 -26.88
N ARG A 53 12.86 -6.29 -25.73
CA ARG A 53 12.15 -6.92 -24.61
C ARG A 53 11.14 -5.97 -24.01
N GLU A 54 11.51 -4.69 -23.93
CA GLU A 54 10.69 -3.60 -23.40
C GLU A 54 9.49 -3.36 -24.33
N TYR A 55 9.72 -3.27 -25.64
CA TYR A 55 8.64 -3.16 -26.61
C TYR A 55 7.66 -4.32 -26.52
N LEU A 56 8.18 -5.56 -26.50
CA LEU A 56 7.33 -6.73 -26.37
C LEU A 56 6.54 -6.71 -25.04
N TYR A 57 7.18 -6.34 -23.93
CA TYR A 57 6.50 -6.21 -22.64
C TYR A 57 5.31 -5.25 -22.71
N TRP A 58 5.47 -4.06 -23.29
CA TRP A 58 4.39 -3.09 -23.42
C TRP A 58 3.33 -3.50 -24.43
N LEU A 59 3.72 -4.11 -25.56
CA LEU A 59 2.80 -4.65 -26.56
C LEU A 59 1.87 -5.71 -25.95
N LEU A 60 2.42 -6.62 -25.14
CA LEU A 60 1.67 -7.66 -24.44
C LEU A 60 0.81 -7.12 -23.28
N ARG A 61 0.86 -5.82 -22.98
CA ARG A 61 -0.05 -5.15 -22.04
C ARG A 61 -1.19 -4.41 -22.73
N THR A 62 -1.22 -4.39 -24.07
CA THR A 62 -2.28 -3.72 -24.81
C THR A 62 -3.61 -4.49 -24.73
N PRO A 63 -4.76 -3.80 -24.74
CA PRO A 63 -6.08 -4.44 -24.81
C PRO A 63 -6.23 -5.35 -26.04
N GLY A 64 -5.66 -4.96 -27.19
CA GLY A 64 -5.73 -5.77 -28.42
C GLY A 64 -5.06 -7.13 -28.27
N TYR A 65 -3.90 -7.20 -27.62
CA TYR A 65 -3.26 -8.47 -27.29
C TYR A 65 -4.09 -9.31 -26.31
N ARG A 66 -4.68 -8.68 -25.28
CA ARG A 66 -5.57 -9.36 -24.32
C ARG A 66 -6.77 -9.98 -25.05
N GLU A 67 -7.36 -9.26 -26.00
CA GLU A 67 -8.48 -9.72 -26.82
C GLU A 67 -8.10 -10.89 -27.73
N TYR A 68 -6.94 -10.83 -28.39
CA TYR A 68 -6.38 -11.96 -29.14
C TYR A 68 -6.27 -13.22 -28.28
N CYS A 69 -5.68 -13.11 -27.09
CA CYS A 69 -5.53 -14.25 -26.18
C CYS A 69 -6.86 -14.88 -25.79
N ARG A 70 -7.89 -14.06 -25.54
CA ARG A 70 -9.24 -14.56 -25.24
C ARG A 70 -9.86 -15.27 -26.44
N GLY A 71 -9.67 -14.75 -27.66
CA GLY A 71 -10.18 -15.36 -28.89
C GLY A 71 -9.57 -16.73 -29.20
N CYS A 72 -8.30 -16.94 -28.80
CA CYS A 72 -7.62 -18.23 -28.91
C CYS A 72 -7.83 -19.15 -27.68
N GLY A 73 -8.42 -18.63 -26.60
CA GLY A 73 -8.64 -19.38 -25.37
C GLY A 73 -9.61 -20.54 -25.57
N THR A 74 -9.27 -21.71 -25.04
CA THR A 74 -10.12 -22.91 -25.09
C THR A 74 -10.44 -23.43 -23.69
N GLY A 75 -11.57 -24.10 -23.53
CA GLY A 75 -12.04 -24.65 -22.26
C GLY A 75 -13.32 -23.97 -21.75
N THR A 76 -13.99 -24.60 -20.78
CA THR A 76 -15.28 -24.14 -20.25
C THR A 76 -15.20 -23.73 -18.79
N THR A 77 -14.56 -24.54 -17.95
CA THR A 77 -14.37 -24.28 -16.50
C THR A 77 -13.02 -23.63 -16.20
N THR A 78 -12.02 -23.91 -17.03
CA THR A 78 -10.68 -23.35 -16.97
C THR A 78 -10.28 -23.02 -18.39
N LEU A 79 -9.95 -21.77 -18.64
CA LEU A 79 -9.52 -21.32 -19.97
C LEU A 79 -8.02 -21.53 -20.09
N GLY A 80 -7.58 -22.07 -21.22
CA GLY A 80 -6.18 -22.29 -21.56
C GLY A 80 -5.85 -21.71 -22.92
N LEU A 81 -4.67 -21.11 -23.02
CA LEU A 81 -4.07 -20.61 -24.26
C LEU A 81 -2.93 -21.56 -24.64
N ALA A 82 -3.02 -22.19 -25.82
CA ALA A 82 -1.94 -23.06 -26.28
C ALA A 82 -0.68 -22.22 -26.52
N ARG A 83 0.49 -22.81 -26.31
CA ARG A 83 1.77 -22.11 -26.52
C ARG A 83 1.94 -21.69 -27.98
N ASP A 84 1.50 -22.52 -28.91
CA ASP A 84 1.58 -22.22 -30.34
C ASP A 84 0.67 -21.03 -30.71
N ASP A 85 -0.53 -20.94 -30.12
CA ASP A 85 -1.41 -19.78 -30.28
C ASP A 85 -0.78 -18.52 -29.68
N PHE A 86 -0.20 -18.61 -28.48
CA PHE A 86 0.53 -17.49 -27.87
C PHE A 86 1.69 -17.00 -28.77
N LEU A 87 2.50 -17.92 -29.31
CA LEU A 87 3.63 -17.60 -30.18
C LEU A 87 3.21 -17.15 -31.58
N SER A 88 1.96 -17.41 -31.97
CA SER A 88 1.39 -16.97 -33.24
C SER A 88 0.83 -15.55 -33.20
N PHE A 89 0.88 -14.87 -32.03
CA PHE A 89 0.48 -13.48 -31.93
C PHE A 89 1.33 -12.60 -32.88
N PRO A 90 0.72 -11.84 -33.80
CA PRO A 90 1.47 -11.01 -34.72
C PRO A 90 2.12 -9.84 -33.98
N VAL A 91 3.45 -9.86 -33.89
CA VAL A 91 4.24 -8.77 -33.32
C VAL A 91 4.56 -7.76 -34.44
N PRO A 92 4.08 -6.51 -34.36
CA PRO A 92 4.43 -5.48 -35.35
C PRO A 92 5.94 -5.20 -35.35
N GLU A 93 6.46 -4.75 -36.49
CA GLU A 93 7.84 -4.27 -36.56
C GLU A 93 8.02 -3.03 -35.69
N LEU A 94 9.12 -3.00 -34.93
CA LEU A 94 9.45 -1.87 -34.06
C LEU A 94 9.83 -0.65 -34.90
N THR A 95 9.02 0.41 -34.83
CA THR A 95 9.33 1.70 -35.45
C THR A 95 10.13 2.62 -34.52
N ASP A 96 10.73 3.69 -35.03
CA ASP A 96 11.38 4.69 -34.18
C ASP A 96 10.40 5.41 -33.24
N THR A 97 9.14 5.59 -33.67
CA THR A 97 8.06 6.12 -32.83
C THR A 97 7.77 5.18 -31.66
N ASP A 98 7.72 3.87 -31.91
CA ASP A 98 7.49 2.87 -30.86
C ASP A 98 8.61 2.88 -29.81
N ARG A 99 9.87 3.10 -30.23
CA ARG A 99 10.99 3.25 -29.30
C ARG A 99 10.80 4.41 -28.34
N LEU A 100 10.42 5.58 -28.87
CA LEU A 100 10.16 6.77 -28.04
C LEU A 100 8.99 6.54 -27.06
N ILE A 101 7.94 5.83 -27.50
CA ILE A 101 6.80 5.45 -26.66
C ILE A 101 7.24 4.53 -25.53
N VAL A 102 8.01 3.50 -25.85
CA VAL A 102 8.53 2.54 -24.87
C VAL A 102 9.41 3.25 -23.85
N ASP A 103 10.31 4.14 -24.29
CA ASP A 103 11.16 4.92 -23.39
C ASP A 103 10.33 5.78 -22.42
N LEU A 104 9.26 6.41 -22.90
CA LEU A 104 8.32 7.16 -22.06
C LEU A 104 7.61 6.27 -21.03
N LEU A 105 7.12 5.11 -21.45
CA LEU A 105 6.43 4.15 -20.57
C LEU A 105 7.37 3.58 -19.51
N GLU A 106 8.59 3.20 -19.89
CA GLU A 106 9.64 2.76 -18.96
C GLU A 106 10.03 3.87 -17.97
N GLY A 107 10.18 5.11 -18.44
CA GLY A 107 10.45 6.26 -17.57
C GLY A 107 9.34 6.51 -16.56
N THR A 108 8.09 6.34 -16.97
CA THR A 108 6.91 6.46 -16.10
C THR A 108 6.89 5.34 -15.05
N GLU A 109 7.15 4.09 -15.43
CA GLU A 109 7.20 2.96 -14.50
C GLU A 109 8.33 3.11 -13.47
N LYS A 110 9.50 3.57 -13.91
CA LYS A 110 10.63 3.88 -13.02
C LYS A 110 10.26 4.96 -12.02
N ARG A 111 9.54 6.01 -12.44
CA ARG A 111 9.08 7.07 -11.53
C ARG A 111 8.10 6.54 -10.48
N ILE A 112 7.15 5.70 -10.86
CA ILE A 112 6.22 5.04 -9.92
C ILE A 112 6.99 4.20 -8.90
N THR A 113 7.98 3.42 -9.36
CA THR A 113 8.82 2.59 -8.50
C THR A 113 9.58 3.43 -7.48
N LEU A 114 10.24 4.50 -7.94
CA LEU A 114 10.99 5.41 -7.07
C LEU A 114 10.11 6.09 -6.01
N LEU A 115 8.87 6.45 -6.35
CA LEU A 115 7.91 7.01 -5.40
C LEU A 115 7.56 6.01 -4.29
N ARG A 116 7.35 4.73 -4.63
CA ARG A 116 7.09 3.67 -3.66
C ARG A 116 8.29 3.42 -2.74
N GLU A 117 9.50 3.38 -3.30
CA GLU A 117 10.74 3.23 -2.52
C GLU A 117 10.99 4.41 -1.59
N THR A 118 10.72 5.63 -2.06
CA THR A 118 10.78 6.84 -1.25
C THR A 118 9.79 6.75 -0.09
N ASN A 119 8.57 6.30 -0.34
CA ASN A 119 7.57 6.12 0.71
C ASN A 119 7.97 5.08 1.74
N ALA A 120 8.50 3.93 1.31
CA ALA A 120 9.02 2.92 2.23
C ALA A 120 10.14 3.48 3.13
N THR A 121 10.99 4.36 2.58
CA THR A 121 12.06 5.02 3.34
C THR A 121 11.50 6.04 4.34
N LEU A 122 10.56 6.89 3.91
CA LEU A 122 9.90 7.87 4.79
C LEU A 122 9.17 7.20 5.96
N GLU A 123 8.47 6.10 5.66
CA GLU A 123 7.77 5.27 6.65
C GLU A 123 8.77 4.66 7.66
N ALA A 124 9.91 4.14 7.18
CA ALA A 124 10.96 3.62 8.04
C ALA A 124 11.56 4.71 8.96
N ILE A 125 11.72 5.93 8.47
CA ILE A 125 12.15 7.08 9.29
C ILE A 125 11.10 7.39 10.37
N ALA A 126 9.82 7.47 10.02
CA ALA A 126 8.74 7.73 10.97
C ALA A 126 8.67 6.64 12.06
N GLN A 127 8.79 5.36 11.67
CA GLN A 127 8.83 4.25 12.62
C GLN A 127 10.07 4.28 13.52
N ALA A 128 11.23 4.68 13.00
CA ALA A 128 12.45 4.82 13.79
C ALA A 128 12.31 5.94 14.83
N LEU A 129 11.75 7.09 14.44
CA LEU A 129 11.45 8.19 15.36
C LEU A 129 10.46 7.77 16.45
N PHE A 130 9.37 7.10 16.06
CA PHE A 130 8.38 6.58 17.01
C PHE A 130 9.01 5.62 18.02
N LYS A 131 9.79 4.65 17.55
CA LYS A 131 10.50 3.70 18.42
C LYS A 131 11.47 4.42 19.35
N SER A 132 12.23 5.38 18.83
CA SER A 132 13.18 6.15 19.61
C SER A 132 12.50 6.94 20.74
N TRP A 133 11.39 7.62 20.45
CA TRP A 133 10.72 8.50 21.41
C TRP A 133 9.86 7.74 22.42
N PHE A 134 9.14 6.70 21.99
CA PHE A 134 8.04 6.10 22.77
C PHE A 134 8.25 4.63 23.15
N VAL A 135 9.26 3.96 22.61
CA VAL A 135 9.55 2.55 22.91
C VAL A 135 10.90 2.40 23.62
N ASN A 136 11.96 2.98 23.05
CA ASN A 136 13.32 2.89 23.58
C ASN A 136 13.63 4.02 24.56
N PHE A 137 12.88 5.13 24.46
CA PHE A 137 13.06 6.36 25.24
C PHE A 137 14.46 6.96 25.09
N ASP A 138 15.02 6.95 23.88
CA ASP A 138 16.39 7.38 23.60
C ASP A 138 16.68 8.82 24.07
N PRO A 139 15.76 9.80 23.91
CA PRO A 139 16.01 11.15 24.42
C PRO A 139 16.18 11.21 25.95
N VAL A 140 15.42 10.40 26.69
CA VAL A 140 15.49 10.35 28.16
C VAL A 140 16.79 9.69 28.61
N ARG A 141 17.18 8.59 27.94
CA ARG A 141 18.47 7.91 28.18
C ARG A 141 19.65 8.81 27.89
N ALA A 142 19.59 9.57 26.80
CA ALA A 142 20.61 10.56 26.45
C ALA A 142 20.83 11.58 27.57
N LYS A 143 19.74 12.15 28.09
CA LYS A 143 19.81 13.12 29.18
C LYS A 143 20.39 12.52 30.47
N MET A 144 20.02 11.28 30.82
CA MET A 144 20.61 10.57 31.98
C MET A 144 22.12 10.36 31.86
N GLU A 145 22.60 10.13 30.64
CA GLU A 145 24.03 9.95 30.33
C GLU A 145 24.78 11.28 30.21
N GLY A 146 24.09 12.42 30.38
CA GLY A 146 24.68 13.75 30.25
C GLY A 146 25.00 14.14 28.80
N ARG A 147 24.40 13.47 27.81
CA ARG A 147 24.56 13.75 26.38
C ARG A 147 23.30 14.40 25.80
N ALA A 148 23.48 15.17 24.72
CA ALA A 148 22.36 15.68 23.95
C ALA A 148 21.66 14.53 23.20
N PRO A 149 20.31 14.51 23.13
CA PRO A 149 19.60 13.59 22.24
C PRO A 149 19.98 13.81 20.78
N ASP A 150 20.25 12.73 20.05
CA ASP A 150 20.63 12.81 18.64
C ASP A 150 19.43 13.16 17.75
N GLY A 151 19.66 13.96 16.70
CA GLY A 151 18.64 14.26 15.68
C GLY A 151 17.47 15.15 16.16
N MET A 152 17.67 15.89 17.26
CA MET A 152 16.65 16.73 17.90
C MET A 152 17.23 18.08 18.29
N ASP A 153 16.46 19.16 18.16
CA ASP A 153 16.89 20.48 18.63
C ASP A 153 16.80 20.61 20.16
N GLU A 154 17.47 21.62 20.71
CA GLU A 154 17.55 21.83 22.16
C GLU A 154 16.18 22.08 22.80
N ALA A 155 15.29 22.79 22.11
CA ALA A 155 13.95 23.09 22.59
C ALA A 155 13.10 21.81 22.74
N THR A 156 13.17 20.91 21.76
CA THR A 156 12.48 19.63 21.77
C THR A 156 13.10 18.69 22.80
N ALA A 157 14.44 18.67 22.92
CA ALA A 157 15.14 17.88 23.93
C ALA A 157 14.81 18.31 25.37
N ALA A 158 14.50 19.59 25.58
CA ALA A 158 14.06 20.10 26.87
C ALA A 158 12.69 19.54 27.33
N LEU A 159 11.83 19.12 26.39
CA LEU A 159 10.49 18.58 26.69
C LEU A 159 10.52 17.19 27.33
N PHE A 160 11.61 16.43 27.15
CA PHE A 160 11.74 15.09 27.70
C PHE A 160 12.20 15.15 29.16
N PRO A 161 11.73 14.25 30.04
CA PRO A 161 12.32 14.10 31.37
C PRO A 161 13.77 13.58 31.26
N ASP A 162 14.49 13.67 32.37
CA ASP A 162 15.90 13.27 32.50
C ASP A 162 16.10 12.01 33.35
N SER A 163 15.02 11.30 33.68
CA SER A 163 15.02 10.14 34.56
C SER A 163 13.83 9.22 34.30
N PHE A 164 13.94 7.97 34.74
CA PHE A 164 12.87 6.96 34.69
C PHE A 164 12.20 6.77 36.06
N GLU A 165 11.01 6.18 36.03
CA GLU A 165 10.30 5.63 37.19
C GLU A 165 9.74 4.23 36.88
N GLU A 166 9.49 3.43 37.92
CA GLU A 166 8.93 2.08 37.78
C GLU A 166 7.44 2.13 37.44
N SER A 167 7.01 1.29 36.50
CA SER A 167 5.61 1.12 36.12
C SER A 167 5.27 -0.33 35.81
N GLU A 168 3.99 -0.61 35.54
CA GLU A 168 3.52 -1.93 35.12
C GLU A 168 4.12 -2.40 33.77
N LEU A 169 4.68 -1.49 32.96
CA LEU A 169 5.37 -1.80 31.71
C LEU A 169 6.90 -1.76 31.86
N GLY A 170 7.41 -1.71 33.10
CA GLY A 170 8.82 -1.53 33.41
C GLY A 170 9.19 -0.05 33.58
N LEU A 171 10.46 0.27 33.35
CA LEU A 171 10.98 1.63 33.46
C LEU A 171 10.39 2.52 32.35
N VAL A 172 9.67 3.56 32.77
CA VAL A 172 9.07 4.57 31.88
C VAL A 172 9.59 5.97 32.24
N PRO A 173 9.62 6.91 31.28
CA PRO A 173 10.06 8.27 31.57
C PRO A 173 9.25 8.89 32.71
N ARG A 174 9.93 9.57 33.65
CA ARG A 174 9.29 10.15 34.82
C ARG A 174 8.15 11.09 34.42
N GLY A 175 6.97 10.89 35.01
CA GLY A 175 5.78 11.69 34.74
C GLY A 175 4.99 11.25 33.51
N TRP A 176 5.47 10.25 32.77
CA TRP A 176 4.69 9.60 31.71
C TRP A 176 3.89 8.45 32.33
N ARG A 177 2.63 8.31 31.92
CA ARG A 177 1.74 7.27 32.46
C ARG A 177 1.53 6.15 31.46
N VAL A 178 1.23 4.97 31.98
CA VAL A 178 0.76 3.83 31.16
C VAL A 178 -0.75 3.96 30.95
N GLY A 179 -1.21 3.69 29.73
CA GLY A 179 -2.63 3.67 29.37
C GLY A 179 -2.85 2.94 28.05
N ALA A 180 -3.82 3.38 27.25
CA ALA A 180 -4.19 2.70 26.01
C ALA A 180 -4.32 3.66 24.82
N LEU A 181 -4.19 3.11 23.60
CA LEU A 181 -4.33 3.90 22.37
C LEU A 181 -5.73 4.54 22.23
N SER A 182 -6.75 3.98 22.88
CA SER A 182 -8.11 4.55 22.96
C SER A 182 -8.20 5.93 23.60
N GLU A 183 -7.15 6.37 24.29
CA GLU A 183 -7.08 7.73 24.81
C GLU A 183 -6.67 8.74 23.73
N PHE A 184 -6.02 8.28 22.66
CA PHE A 184 -5.59 9.10 21.53
C PHE A 184 -6.49 8.95 20.30
N ALA A 185 -7.30 7.90 20.22
CA ALA A 185 -8.14 7.60 19.07
C ALA A 185 -9.55 7.09 19.43
N VAL A 186 -10.53 7.51 18.64
CA VAL A 186 -11.89 6.98 18.64
C VAL A 186 -11.99 5.84 17.64
N LEU A 187 -12.45 4.67 18.11
CA LEU A 187 -12.66 3.50 17.28
C LEU A 187 -13.98 3.60 16.51
N ASN A 188 -13.90 3.42 15.19
CA ASN A 188 -15.04 3.30 14.27
C ASN A 188 -16.11 4.39 14.47
N PRO A 189 -15.75 5.69 14.45
CA PRO A 189 -16.64 6.78 14.86
C PRO A 189 -17.86 6.96 13.95
N GLU A 190 -17.73 6.57 12.67
CA GLU A 190 -18.77 6.78 11.66
C GLU A 190 -18.97 5.53 10.80
N SER A 191 -20.24 5.19 10.57
CA SER A 191 -20.66 4.19 9.60
C SER A 191 -21.86 4.68 8.81
N TRP A 192 -21.90 4.35 7.52
CA TRP A 192 -23.10 4.50 6.71
C TRP A 192 -24.20 3.55 7.17
N THR A 193 -25.44 4.04 7.10
CA THR A 193 -26.64 3.25 7.38
C THR A 193 -27.60 3.37 6.21
N ALA A 194 -28.60 2.49 6.12
CA ALA A 194 -29.63 2.57 5.08
C ALA A 194 -30.40 3.91 5.05
N LYS A 195 -30.36 4.70 6.13
CA LYS A 195 -31.00 6.03 6.21
C LYS A 195 -30.03 7.20 6.00
N LYS A 196 -28.73 6.98 6.24
CA LYS A 196 -27.68 8.00 6.19
C LYS A 196 -26.50 7.44 5.42
N HIS A 197 -26.50 7.69 4.12
CA HIS A 197 -25.45 7.29 3.20
C HIS A 197 -25.37 8.28 2.01
N PRO A 198 -24.22 8.39 1.34
CA PRO A 198 -24.11 9.07 0.07
C PRO A 198 -24.79 8.25 -1.06
N SER A 199 -24.98 8.84 -2.24
CA SER A 199 -25.46 8.12 -3.42
C SER A 199 -24.48 7.04 -3.87
N THR A 200 -23.17 7.33 -3.79
CA THR A 200 -22.09 6.42 -4.15
C THR A 200 -21.07 6.32 -3.03
N VAL A 201 -20.40 5.18 -2.95
CA VAL A 201 -19.27 4.94 -2.04
C VAL A 201 -18.01 4.60 -2.83
N ALA A 202 -16.89 5.18 -2.42
CA ALA A 202 -15.57 4.81 -2.90
C ALA A 202 -14.98 3.77 -1.93
N TYR A 203 -15.09 2.48 -2.27
CA TYR A 203 -14.87 1.38 -1.36
C TYR A 203 -13.42 0.87 -1.37
N ILE A 204 -12.81 0.80 -0.18
CA ILE A 204 -11.56 0.09 0.08
C ILE A 204 -11.90 -1.26 0.70
N ASP A 205 -11.67 -2.34 -0.04
CA ASP A 205 -11.72 -3.70 0.50
C ASP A 205 -10.48 -3.99 1.37
N LEU A 206 -10.64 -4.92 2.31
CA LEU A 206 -9.55 -5.40 3.16
C LEU A 206 -8.36 -5.94 2.34
N ALA A 207 -8.65 -6.62 1.23
CA ALA A 207 -7.62 -7.17 0.34
C ALA A 207 -6.81 -6.09 -0.40
N ASN A 208 -7.36 -4.88 -0.52
CA ASN A 208 -6.76 -3.78 -1.27
C ASN A 208 -5.91 -2.86 -0.40
N ALA A 209 -5.88 -3.07 0.93
CA ALA A 209 -4.95 -2.39 1.83
C ALA A 209 -3.82 -3.34 2.22
N LYS A 210 -2.57 -2.90 2.08
CA LYS A 210 -1.39 -3.69 2.44
C LYS A 210 -0.21 -2.77 2.73
N ASN A 211 0.38 -2.88 3.93
CA ASN A 211 1.61 -2.16 4.28
C ASN A 211 1.58 -0.66 3.92
N ASN A 212 0.51 0.03 4.30
CA ASN A 212 0.28 1.45 3.98
C ASN A 212 -0.06 1.77 2.52
N GLU A 213 -0.18 0.78 1.63
CA GLU A 213 -0.63 1.00 0.26
C GLU A 213 -2.09 0.60 0.08
N VAL A 214 -2.85 1.44 -0.63
CA VAL A 214 -4.19 1.13 -1.13
C VAL A 214 -4.09 0.84 -2.62
N ALA A 215 -4.20 -0.44 -3.00
CA ALA A 215 -4.03 -0.90 -4.37
C ALA A 215 -5.18 -0.47 -5.29
N GLU A 216 -6.41 -0.49 -4.77
CA GLU A 216 -7.61 -0.15 -5.53
C GLU A 216 -8.71 0.43 -4.63
N ILE A 217 -9.41 1.42 -5.19
CA ILE A 217 -10.64 1.98 -4.64
C ILE A 217 -11.73 1.82 -5.69
N THR A 218 -12.76 1.03 -5.38
CA THR A 218 -13.82 0.71 -6.33
C THR A 218 -15.07 1.54 -6.03
N SER A 219 -15.64 2.20 -7.03
CA SER A 219 -16.85 3.01 -6.86
C SER A 219 -18.11 2.17 -7.05
N TYR A 220 -19.07 2.31 -6.14
CA TYR A 220 -20.38 1.66 -6.21
C TYR A 220 -21.50 2.66 -5.96
N ALA A 221 -22.68 2.44 -6.56
CA ALA A 221 -23.92 2.93 -5.98
C ALA A 221 -24.11 2.29 -4.59
N PHE A 222 -24.56 3.04 -3.59
CA PHE A 222 -24.61 2.54 -2.21
C PHE A 222 -25.40 1.23 -2.07
N ASP A 223 -26.52 1.12 -2.78
CA ASP A 223 -27.43 -0.04 -2.73
C ASP A 223 -26.85 -1.29 -3.41
N GLU A 224 -25.88 -1.10 -4.31
CA GLU A 224 -25.17 -2.18 -5.03
C GLU A 224 -23.82 -2.52 -4.36
N ALA A 225 -23.37 -1.68 -3.44
CA ALA A 225 -22.10 -1.87 -2.75
C ALA A 225 -22.13 -3.12 -1.85
N PRO A 226 -20.98 -3.82 -1.68
CA PRO A 226 -20.88 -4.92 -0.72
C PRO A 226 -21.42 -4.52 0.65
N SER A 227 -22.09 -5.45 1.35
CA SER A 227 -22.69 -5.15 2.67
C SER A 227 -21.67 -4.67 3.71
N ARG A 228 -20.37 -4.95 3.48
CA ARG A 228 -19.23 -4.52 4.30
C ARG A 228 -18.75 -3.10 4.00
N ALA A 229 -19.13 -2.49 2.88
CA ALA A 229 -18.76 -1.13 2.50
C ALA A 229 -19.53 -0.11 3.36
N ARG A 230 -19.13 0.07 4.61
CA ARG A 230 -19.90 0.85 5.59
C ARG A 230 -19.07 1.79 6.46
N ARG A 231 -17.78 1.57 6.69
CA ARG A 231 -16.98 2.45 7.56
C ARG A 231 -16.67 3.75 6.84
N VAL A 232 -17.02 4.90 7.43
CA VAL A 232 -16.68 6.19 6.81
C VAL A 232 -15.24 6.53 7.14
N LEU A 233 -14.44 6.82 6.11
CA LEU A 233 -13.03 7.17 6.25
C LEU A 233 -12.84 8.67 6.06
N ARG A 234 -11.97 9.26 6.88
CA ARG A 234 -11.59 10.68 6.84
C ARG A 234 -10.07 10.80 6.78
N SER A 235 -9.59 11.94 6.30
CA SER A 235 -8.16 12.26 6.34
C SER A 235 -7.65 12.21 7.78
N GLY A 236 -6.51 11.54 8.00
CA GLY A 236 -5.93 11.31 9.32
C GLY A 236 -6.38 10.02 9.99
N ASP A 237 -7.40 9.33 9.46
CA ASP A 237 -7.78 8.01 9.98
C ASP A 237 -6.68 6.98 9.69
N SER A 238 -6.49 6.05 10.63
CA SER A 238 -5.72 4.83 10.41
C SER A 238 -6.68 3.64 10.28
N ILE A 239 -6.55 2.85 9.22
CA ILE A 239 -7.30 1.59 9.09
C ILE A 239 -6.40 0.40 9.38
N VAL A 240 -6.86 -0.54 10.20
CA VAL A 240 -6.14 -1.78 10.52
C VAL A 240 -7.08 -2.97 10.33
N GLY A 241 -6.66 -3.92 9.49
CA GLY A 241 -7.45 -5.08 9.15
C GLY A 241 -7.54 -6.06 10.30
N THR A 242 -8.76 -6.45 10.66
CA THR A 242 -8.99 -7.30 11.83
C THR A 242 -9.11 -8.78 11.49
N VAL A 243 -9.19 -9.13 10.20
CA VAL A 243 -9.17 -10.52 9.72
C VAL A 243 -7.75 -10.84 9.23
N ARG A 244 -7.17 -11.92 9.78
CA ARG A 244 -5.78 -12.33 9.55
C ARG A 244 -4.83 -11.13 9.69
N PRO A 245 -4.78 -10.46 10.86
CA PRO A 245 -4.04 -9.20 11.01
C PRO A 245 -2.55 -9.29 10.64
N GLY A 246 -1.93 -10.47 10.76
CA GLY A 246 -0.57 -10.74 10.26
C GLY A 246 -0.40 -10.53 8.75
N ASN A 247 -1.50 -10.44 7.98
CA ASN A 247 -1.48 -10.02 6.58
C ASN A 247 -1.21 -8.52 6.41
N ARG A 248 -1.12 -7.72 7.49
CA ARG A 248 -0.73 -6.30 7.42
C ARG A 248 -1.65 -5.47 6.52
N SER A 249 -2.94 -5.77 6.58
CA SER A 249 -3.96 -5.01 5.85
C SER A 249 -4.25 -3.69 6.57
N PHE A 250 -3.31 -2.75 6.53
CA PHE A 250 -3.45 -1.44 7.15
C PHE A 250 -3.07 -0.33 6.17
N ALA A 251 -3.62 0.86 6.39
CA ALA A 251 -3.25 2.08 5.68
C ALA A 251 -3.54 3.35 6.49
N PHE A 252 -2.73 4.37 6.23
CA PHE A 252 -2.99 5.74 6.62
C PHE A 252 -3.87 6.42 5.57
N ILE A 253 -4.96 7.05 5.99
CA ILE A 253 -5.89 7.70 5.08
C ILE A 253 -5.48 9.16 4.89
N TYR A 254 -4.88 9.45 3.74
CA TYR A 254 -4.52 10.80 3.32
C TYR A 254 -5.53 11.35 2.29
N ASN A 255 -5.91 12.62 2.44
CA ASN A 255 -6.77 13.36 1.51
C ASN A 255 -8.07 12.60 1.10
N ALA A 256 -8.84 12.14 2.09
CA ALA A 256 -10.05 11.36 1.87
C ALA A 256 -11.15 12.17 1.16
N SER A 257 -11.79 11.56 0.16
CA SER A 257 -13.05 12.07 -0.38
C SER A 257 -14.19 11.92 0.63
N SER A 258 -15.24 12.72 0.48
CA SER A 258 -16.39 12.71 1.41
C SER A 258 -17.16 11.38 1.46
N ASN A 259 -17.03 10.55 0.41
CA ASN A 259 -17.66 9.25 0.27
C ASN A 259 -16.68 8.06 0.39
N LEU A 260 -15.42 8.31 0.80
CA LEU A 260 -14.44 7.25 1.01
C LEU A 260 -14.92 6.30 2.12
N THR A 261 -14.94 5.01 1.81
CA THR A 261 -15.60 4.00 2.62
C THR A 261 -14.72 2.76 2.77
N GLY A 262 -14.43 2.38 4.01
CA GLY A 262 -13.71 1.15 4.33
C GLY A 262 -14.64 -0.03 4.57
N SER A 263 -14.08 -1.23 4.43
CA SER A 263 -14.70 -2.47 4.89
C SER A 263 -14.98 -2.46 6.39
N THR A 264 -16.08 -3.09 6.82
CA THR A 264 -16.32 -3.42 8.23
C THR A 264 -15.30 -4.38 8.82
N GLY A 265 -14.47 -5.01 7.97
CA GLY A 265 -13.28 -5.78 8.40
C GLY A 265 -12.09 -4.94 8.85
N PHE A 266 -12.18 -3.60 8.79
CA PHE A 266 -11.20 -2.70 9.41
C PHE A 266 -11.65 -2.23 10.79
N ALA A 267 -10.69 -2.07 11.69
CA ALA A 267 -10.74 -1.11 12.77
C ALA A 267 -10.29 0.24 12.21
N VAL A 268 -11.19 1.23 12.22
CA VAL A 268 -10.86 2.61 11.86
C VAL A 268 -10.53 3.37 13.13
N LEU A 269 -9.31 3.87 13.25
CA LEU A 269 -8.83 4.65 14.39
C LEU A 269 -8.77 6.12 13.96
N ARG A 270 -9.68 6.93 14.50
CA ARG A 270 -9.67 8.37 14.26
C ARG A 270 -8.97 9.09 15.39
N PRO A 271 -7.90 9.86 15.16
CA PRO A 271 -7.25 10.62 16.22
C PRO A 271 -8.24 11.61 16.87
N VAL A 272 -8.19 11.71 18.21
CA VAL A 272 -9.03 12.65 18.99
C VAL A 272 -8.62 14.09 18.73
N GLU A 273 -7.31 14.33 18.59
CA GLU A 273 -6.70 15.62 18.26
C GLU A 273 -5.76 15.44 17.06
N PRO A 274 -5.59 16.45 16.18
CA PRO A 274 -4.71 16.36 15.02
C PRO A 274 -3.27 15.91 15.35
N GLU A 275 -2.75 16.34 16.50
CA GLU A 275 -1.41 16.03 17.00
C GLU A 275 -1.24 14.54 17.36
N ASN A 276 -2.33 13.78 17.47
CA ASN A 276 -2.30 12.35 17.75
C ASN A 276 -2.16 11.49 16.49
N THR A 277 -2.31 12.07 15.29
CA THR A 277 -2.44 11.36 14.01
C THR A 277 -1.33 10.34 13.78
N GLU A 278 -0.08 10.78 13.80
CA GLU A 278 1.08 9.96 13.46
C GLU A 278 1.36 8.93 14.56
N PHE A 279 1.19 9.34 15.81
CA PHE A 279 1.33 8.45 16.96
C PHE A 279 0.32 7.30 16.90
N VAL A 280 -0.94 7.59 16.57
CA VAL A 280 -1.99 6.59 16.43
C VAL A 280 -1.67 5.60 15.32
N TYR A 281 -1.28 6.12 14.16
CA TYR A 281 -0.90 5.31 13.01
C TYR A 281 0.27 4.38 13.33
N LEU A 282 1.38 4.93 13.83
CA LEU A 282 2.62 4.18 14.07
C LEU A 282 2.46 3.18 15.23
N SER A 283 1.72 3.54 16.28
CA SER A 283 1.42 2.63 17.40
C SER A 283 0.66 1.38 16.94
N ALA A 284 -0.31 1.55 16.04
CA ALA A 284 -1.19 0.46 15.59
C ALA A 284 -0.61 -0.37 14.44
N THR A 285 0.47 0.09 13.78
CA THR A 285 0.99 -0.54 12.56
C THR A 285 2.44 -1.03 12.66
N GLN A 286 3.15 -0.71 13.74
CA GLN A 286 4.46 -1.30 14.04
C GLN A 286 4.40 -2.83 14.15
N ASP A 287 5.53 -3.49 13.87
CA ASP A 287 5.60 -4.95 13.80
C ASP A 287 5.13 -5.65 15.09
N SER A 288 5.50 -5.14 16.26
CA SER A 288 5.07 -5.70 17.54
C SER A 288 3.55 -5.65 17.75
N ALA A 289 2.88 -4.60 17.25
CA ALA A 289 1.43 -4.48 17.32
C ALA A 289 0.76 -5.48 16.36
N ILE A 290 1.26 -5.60 15.13
CA ILE A 290 0.76 -6.57 14.15
C ILE A 290 0.96 -8.00 14.63
N GLU A 291 2.13 -8.32 15.19
CA GLU A 291 2.44 -9.63 15.78
C GLU A 291 1.51 -9.94 16.95
N TYR A 292 1.29 -8.96 17.83
CA TYR A 292 0.33 -9.08 18.92
C TYR A 292 -1.08 -9.38 18.40
N PHE A 293 -1.57 -8.62 17.40
CA PHE A 293 -2.88 -8.85 16.80
C PHE A 293 -2.99 -10.23 16.15
N ALA A 294 -1.93 -10.68 15.48
CA ALA A 294 -1.88 -12.02 14.88
C ALA A 294 -1.91 -13.12 15.95
N HIS A 295 -1.25 -12.89 17.08
CA HIS A 295 -1.20 -13.84 18.19
C HIS A 295 -2.53 -13.97 18.94
N VAL A 296 -3.22 -12.85 19.17
CA VAL A 296 -4.50 -12.83 19.91
C VAL A 296 -5.73 -13.01 19.02
N ALA A 297 -5.55 -13.11 17.70
CA ALA A 297 -6.63 -13.40 16.78
C ALA A 297 -7.14 -14.84 17.00
N ASP A 298 -8.46 -14.99 17.00
CA ASP A 298 -9.14 -16.28 17.25
C ASP A 298 -9.90 -16.74 16.00
N GLY A 299 -10.02 -18.05 15.83
CA GLY A 299 -10.65 -18.71 14.69
C GLY A 299 -9.68 -19.51 13.83
N GLY A 300 -10.19 -20.59 13.21
CA GLY A 300 -9.38 -21.55 12.45
C GLY A 300 -8.76 -20.98 11.17
N ALA A 301 -9.41 -21.16 10.01
CA ALA A 301 -8.84 -20.73 8.73
C ALA A 301 -8.83 -19.20 8.54
N TYR A 302 -9.67 -18.46 9.26
CA TYR A 302 -9.81 -17.00 9.16
C TYR A 302 -9.75 -16.39 10.56
N PRO A 303 -8.57 -16.41 11.21
CA PRO A 303 -8.40 -15.84 12.54
C PRO A 303 -8.74 -14.35 12.49
N ALA A 304 -9.51 -13.87 13.45
CA ALA A 304 -9.92 -12.48 13.52
C ALA A 304 -9.74 -11.94 14.94
N VAL A 305 -9.40 -10.66 15.03
CA VAL A 305 -9.34 -9.92 16.28
C VAL A 305 -10.54 -8.98 16.37
N ARG A 306 -11.03 -8.72 17.58
CA ARG A 306 -12.05 -7.68 17.77
C ARG A 306 -11.43 -6.29 17.56
N PRO A 307 -12.11 -5.33 16.91
CA PRO A 307 -11.58 -3.97 16.72
C PRO A 307 -11.17 -3.28 18.03
N GLU A 308 -11.82 -3.62 19.15
CA GLU A 308 -11.51 -3.11 20.49
C GLU A 308 -10.11 -3.52 20.98
N VAL A 309 -9.56 -4.64 20.51
CA VAL A 309 -8.18 -5.05 20.83
C VAL A 309 -7.17 -4.14 20.11
N VAL A 310 -7.49 -3.68 18.90
CA VAL A 310 -6.61 -2.81 18.11
C VAL A 310 -6.46 -1.45 18.80
N VAL A 311 -7.58 -0.83 19.19
CA VAL A 311 -7.55 0.46 19.90
C VAL A 311 -7.13 0.28 21.37
N GLY A 312 -7.25 -0.92 21.92
CA GLY A 312 -6.92 -1.25 23.31
C GLY A 312 -5.45 -1.57 23.55
N ILE A 313 -4.56 -1.45 22.55
CA ILE A 313 -3.13 -1.68 22.78
C ILE A 313 -2.61 -0.75 23.85
N ARG A 314 -1.78 -1.31 24.75
CA ARG A 314 -1.13 -0.52 25.80
C ARG A 314 -0.17 0.47 25.15
N SER A 315 -0.20 1.70 25.63
CA SER A 315 0.68 2.76 25.16
C SER A 315 1.17 3.60 26.32
N ILE A 316 2.28 4.29 26.11
CA ILE A 316 2.77 5.29 27.05
C ILE A 316 2.18 6.64 26.66
N LEU A 317 1.76 7.40 27.66
CA LEU A 317 1.14 8.71 27.48
C LEU A 317 2.14 9.78 27.90
N PRO A 318 2.84 10.39 26.92
CA PRO A 318 3.74 11.50 27.17
C PRO A 318 2.95 12.79 27.45
N SER A 319 3.66 13.89 27.70
CA SER A 319 3.03 15.20 27.76
C SER A 319 2.51 15.63 26.38
N ASN A 320 1.49 16.50 26.36
CA ASN A 320 0.97 17.07 25.12
C ASN A 320 2.06 17.83 24.34
N GLU A 321 3.01 18.46 25.02
CA GLU A 321 4.14 19.16 24.38
C GLU A 321 5.02 18.19 23.59
N VAL A 322 5.29 17.00 24.13
CA VAL A 322 6.04 15.96 23.40
C VAL A 322 5.21 15.41 22.23
N MET A 323 3.89 15.24 22.39
CA MET A 323 3.01 14.85 21.28
C MET A 323 3.03 15.87 20.14
N THR A 324 2.91 17.16 20.46
CA THR A 324 2.99 18.24 19.48
C THR A 324 4.35 18.28 18.80
N ALA A 325 5.45 18.12 19.55
CA ALA A 325 6.79 18.09 18.96
C ALA A 325 6.98 16.88 18.03
N PHE A 326 6.43 15.71 18.41
CA PHE A 326 6.46 14.51 17.57
C PHE A 326 5.68 14.75 16.28
N HIS A 327 4.44 15.23 16.39
CA HIS A 327 3.60 15.59 15.26
C HIS A 327 4.34 16.51 14.27
N ASN A 328 5.00 17.56 14.76
CA ASN A 328 5.71 18.52 13.91
C ASN A 328 6.82 17.89 13.06
N VAL A 329 7.48 16.83 13.55
CA VAL A 329 8.56 16.15 12.81
C VAL A 329 8.06 14.99 11.96
N THR A 330 6.96 14.32 12.33
CA THR A 330 6.45 13.14 11.61
C THR A 330 5.31 13.44 10.63
N ALA A 331 4.48 14.45 10.88
CA ALA A 331 3.36 14.79 10.00
C ALA A 331 3.80 15.12 8.57
N PRO A 332 4.90 15.87 8.33
CA PRO A 332 5.41 16.10 6.98
C PRO A 332 5.82 14.81 6.26
N LEU A 333 6.30 13.79 7.00
CA LEU A 333 6.68 12.50 6.43
C LEU A 333 5.46 11.74 5.92
N LEU A 334 4.41 11.62 6.74
CA LEU A 334 3.17 10.93 6.34
C LEU A 334 2.43 11.70 5.24
N ALA A 335 2.45 13.03 5.28
CA ALA A 335 1.87 13.86 4.22
C ALA A 335 2.57 13.60 2.87
N LEU A 336 3.91 13.60 2.85
CA LEU A 336 4.68 13.32 1.64
C LEU A 336 4.47 11.89 1.13
N ILE A 337 4.30 10.90 2.02
CA ILE A 337 3.91 9.54 1.64
C ILE A 337 2.58 9.56 0.87
N GLY A 338 1.57 10.23 1.42
CA GLY A 338 0.26 10.37 0.78
C GLY A 338 0.31 11.09 -0.57
N GLU A 339 1.06 12.18 -0.68
CA GLU A 339 1.25 12.91 -1.95
C GLU A 339 1.92 12.04 -3.01
N ASN A 340 2.96 11.30 -2.63
CA ASN A 340 3.66 10.37 -3.52
C ASN A 340 2.74 9.23 -3.98
N GLN A 341 1.84 8.73 -3.13
CA GLN A 341 0.85 7.72 -3.49
C GLN A 341 -0.13 8.26 -4.55
N LEU A 342 -0.66 9.47 -4.36
CA LEU A 342 -1.54 10.12 -5.33
C LEU A 342 -0.83 10.37 -6.67
N GLN A 343 0.43 10.81 -6.62
CA GLN A 343 1.26 11.00 -7.82
C GLN A 343 1.50 9.67 -8.55
N ALA A 344 1.84 8.60 -7.82
CA ALA A 344 2.04 7.28 -8.39
C ALA A 344 0.76 6.74 -9.06
N GLN A 345 -0.40 6.94 -8.44
CA GLN A 345 -1.69 6.55 -9.02
C GLN A 345 -2.02 7.34 -10.29
N THR A 346 -1.71 8.65 -10.30
CA THR A 346 -1.87 9.51 -11.48
C THR A 346 -1.01 9.02 -12.64
N PHE A 347 0.27 8.71 -12.39
CA PHE A 347 1.16 8.16 -13.41
C PHE A 347 0.71 6.79 -13.91
N ALA A 348 0.25 5.90 -13.03
CA ALA A 348 -0.28 4.60 -13.41
C ALA A 348 -1.51 4.74 -14.32
N THR A 349 -2.44 5.64 -13.96
CA THR A 349 -3.66 5.90 -14.73
C THR A 349 -3.34 6.49 -16.09
N LEU A 350 -2.40 7.45 -16.15
CA LEU A 350 -1.94 8.05 -17.39
C LEU A 350 -1.29 7.00 -18.30
N ARG A 351 -0.37 6.18 -17.75
CA ARG A 351 0.27 5.07 -18.46
C ARG A 351 -0.76 4.13 -19.06
N ASP A 352 -1.71 3.66 -18.27
CA ASP A 352 -2.72 2.68 -18.71
C ASP A 352 -3.69 3.27 -19.74
N THR A 353 -4.00 4.57 -19.64
CA THR A 353 -4.83 5.29 -20.61
C THR A 353 -4.10 5.51 -21.94
N LEU A 354 -2.80 5.82 -21.90
CA LEU A 354 -2.02 6.13 -23.08
C LEU A 354 -1.51 4.90 -23.82
N LEU A 355 -1.18 3.82 -23.09
CA LEU A 355 -0.65 2.57 -23.65
C LEU A 355 -1.39 2.09 -24.91
N PRO A 356 -2.73 1.92 -24.92
CA PRO A 356 -3.44 1.46 -26.12
C PRO A 356 -3.34 2.45 -27.29
N ARG A 357 -3.35 3.75 -27.02
CA ARG A 357 -3.36 4.80 -28.05
C ARG A 357 -1.98 5.02 -28.68
N LEU A 358 -0.94 4.90 -27.87
CA LEU A 358 0.44 5.03 -28.30
C LEU A 358 0.85 3.83 -29.17
N ILE A 359 0.59 2.61 -28.71
CA ILE A 359 0.98 1.40 -29.46
C ILE A 359 0.12 1.17 -30.72
N SER A 360 -1.14 1.59 -30.72
CA SER A 360 -1.98 1.53 -31.94
C SER A 360 -1.69 2.66 -32.95
N GLY A 361 -0.80 3.61 -32.62
CA GLY A 361 -0.51 4.78 -33.45
C GLY A 361 -1.64 5.82 -33.55
N GLN A 362 -2.69 5.68 -32.73
CA GLN A 362 -3.81 6.63 -32.65
C GLN A 362 -3.42 7.98 -32.03
N LEU A 363 -2.37 7.99 -31.19
CA LEU A 363 -1.77 9.20 -30.65
C LEU A 363 -0.30 9.24 -31.07
N ARG A 364 0.10 10.34 -31.72
CA ARG A 364 1.50 10.56 -32.14
C ARG A 364 2.16 11.56 -31.22
N LEU A 365 3.41 11.30 -30.84
CA LEU A 365 4.24 12.29 -30.19
C LEU A 365 4.56 13.39 -31.22
N PRO A 366 4.48 14.69 -30.86
CA PRO A 366 4.95 15.75 -31.74
C PRO A 366 6.43 15.53 -32.03
N GLU A 367 6.85 15.78 -33.28
CA GLU A 367 8.27 15.78 -33.63
C GLU A 367 8.99 16.78 -32.72
N ALA A 368 10.04 16.32 -32.04
CA ALA A 368 10.87 17.19 -31.21
C ALA A 368 11.52 18.23 -32.13
N ALA A 369 11.23 19.52 -31.86
CA ALA A 369 11.72 20.66 -32.63
C ALA A 369 13.20 20.96 -32.37
#